data_AF-A0A7V9VX21-F1
#
_entry.id   AF-A0A7V9VX21-F1
#
_cell.length_a   1.000
_cell.length_b   1.000
_cell.length_c   1.000
_cell.angle_alpha   90.00
_cell.angle_beta   90.00
_cell.angle_gamma   90.00
#
_symmetry.space_group_name_H-M   'P 1'
#
loop_
_entity.id
_entity.type
_entity.pdbx_description
1 polymer ?
#
loop_
_entity_poly.entity_id
_entity_poly.type
_entity_poly.pdbx_seq_one_letter_code
_entity_poly.pdbx_strand_id
1 'polypeptide(L)'
;RQLLEGAGTDTQLDRFLSDSVALILAFPVAPANDPDNKVLLSELREFNPPLGLDLLVGGGTAEIVDVVDAIYGDFPLVAAAIVVTTYLLLMMLFRSVVLPLKAILMNVASILASYGALVWIFQDGHLHRLLGFTPQGFVEASLPVILFCVLFGLSMDYEVFLLSRIQEEWDRTGDNDRAVAIGLQRSGRIISSAALIVVVVTASFVTADVVLVKALGLGIALAVALDATIIRALLVPATMKLLGAANWWMPRWLDRVLPGTNPLDR
;
A
#
# COMPACT_ATOMS: atom_id res chain seq x y z
N ARG A 1 22.21 -1.76 39.00
CA ARG A 1 23.67 -1.90 38.84
C ARG A 1 24.07 -3.36 38.58
N GLN A 2 23.87 -4.30 39.51
CA GLN A 2 24.25 -5.71 39.30
C GLN A 2 23.57 -6.46 38.13
N LEU A 3 22.39 -6.01 37.65
CA LEU A 3 21.73 -6.62 36.49
C LEU A 3 22.27 -6.14 35.12
N LEU A 4 23.02 -5.03 35.09
CA LEU A 4 23.50 -4.40 33.84
C LEU A 4 24.94 -4.82 33.47
N GLU A 5 25.78 -5.11 34.47
CA GLU A 5 27.18 -5.50 34.28
C GLU A 5 27.36 -6.78 33.46
N GLY A 6 26.34 -7.66 33.41
CA GLY A 6 26.40 -8.94 32.69
C GLY A 6 26.02 -8.89 31.21
N ALA A 7 25.43 -7.80 30.72
CA ALA A 7 24.78 -7.73 29.41
C ALA A 7 25.47 -6.78 28.40
N GLY A 8 26.64 -6.21 28.74
CA GLY A 8 27.37 -5.29 27.86
C GLY A 8 26.60 -3.99 27.54
N THR A 9 25.56 -3.69 28.33
CA THR A 9 24.62 -2.58 28.12
C THR A 9 25.14 -1.26 28.71
N ASP A 10 26.08 -1.33 29.66
CA ASP A 10 26.67 -0.16 30.32
C ASP A 10 27.33 0.80 29.30
N THR A 11 28.04 0.28 28.29
CA THR A 11 28.74 1.11 27.28
C THR A 11 27.83 1.82 26.27
N GLN A 12 26.57 1.39 26.11
CA GLN A 12 25.61 2.10 25.24
C GLN A 12 24.79 3.13 26.00
N LEU A 13 24.43 2.84 27.24
CA LEU A 13 23.65 3.73 28.09
C LEU A 13 24.49 4.90 28.62
N ASP A 14 25.78 4.68 28.88
CA ASP A 14 26.72 5.73 29.28
C ASP A 14 26.85 6.86 28.25
N ARG A 15 26.53 6.59 26.97
CA ARG A 15 26.55 7.63 25.92
C ARG A 15 25.46 8.69 26.09
N PHE A 16 24.39 8.37 26.81
CA PHE A 16 23.30 9.31 27.08
C PHE A 16 23.53 10.11 28.36
N LEU A 17 24.49 9.72 29.20
CA LEU A 17 24.84 10.44 30.42
C LEU A 17 25.77 11.61 30.09
N SER A 18 25.38 12.81 30.51
CA SER A 18 26.24 14.00 30.51
C SER A 18 25.95 14.82 31.77
N ASP A 19 26.75 15.84 32.05
CA ASP A 19 26.51 16.76 33.18
C ASP A 19 25.12 17.42 33.14
N SER A 20 24.43 17.37 32.00
CA SER A 20 23.11 17.95 31.75
C SER A 20 21.98 16.93 31.52
N VAL A 21 22.26 15.62 31.54
CA VAL A 21 21.28 14.57 31.21
C VAL A 21 21.29 13.47 32.27
N ALA A 22 20.14 13.23 32.90
CA ALA A 22 19.92 12.14 33.82
C ALA A 22 19.12 11.01 33.15
N LEU A 23 19.56 9.76 33.33
CA LEU A 23 18.89 8.58 32.78
C LEU A 23 18.15 7.83 33.90
N ILE A 24 16.87 7.54 33.68
CA ILE A 24 16.05 6.68 34.54
C ILE A 24 15.63 5.46 33.72
N LEU A 25 15.95 4.26 34.22
CA LEU A 25 15.55 3.01 33.59
C LEU A 25 14.33 2.43 34.32
N ALA A 26 13.24 2.27 33.58
CA ALA A 26 12.03 1.59 34.04
C ALA A 26 11.82 0.31 33.21
N PHE A 27 11.48 -0.79 33.89
CA PHE A 27 11.24 -2.09 33.25
C PHE A 27 9.77 -2.47 33.45
N PRO A 28 8.93 -2.38 32.40
CA PRO A 28 7.55 -2.83 32.48
C PRO A 28 7.48 -4.36 32.60
N VAL A 29 6.41 -4.86 33.21
CA VAL A 29 6.17 -6.30 33.37
C VAL A 29 5.63 -6.91 32.06
N ALA A 30 4.93 -6.12 31.26
CA ALA A 30 4.33 -6.53 29.99
C ALA A 30 5.29 -6.31 28.79
N PRO A 31 5.09 -7.03 27.67
CA PRO A 31 5.87 -6.85 26.44
C PRO A 31 5.78 -5.43 25.84
N ALA A 32 6.79 -5.02 25.06
CA ALA A 32 6.88 -3.65 24.54
C ALA A 32 5.65 -3.18 23.71
N ASN A 33 4.97 -4.08 22.98
CA ASN A 33 3.81 -3.74 22.16
C ASN A 33 2.46 -3.85 22.90
N ASP A 34 2.48 -4.10 24.21
CA ASP A 34 1.27 -4.24 25.02
C ASP A 34 0.49 -2.92 25.12
N PRO A 35 -0.85 -2.92 25.00
CA PRO A 35 -1.68 -1.72 25.15
C PRO A 35 -1.42 -0.94 26.45
N ASP A 36 -1.19 -1.63 27.57
CA ASP A 36 -0.98 -0.97 28.87
C ASP A 36 0.33 -0.16 28.87
N ASN A 37 1.36 -0.68 28.19
CA ASN A 37 2.64 0.02 28.04
C ASN A 37 2.51 1.25 27.13
N LYS A 38 1.61 1.24 26.14
CA LYS A 38 1.33 2.42 25.30
C LYS A 38 0.62 3.52 26.08
N VAL A 39 -0.31 3.15 26.96
CA VAL A 39 -0.97 4.10 27.89
C VAL A 39 0.05 4.70 28.85
N LEU A 40 0.89 3.86 29.47
CA LEU A 40 1.97 4.33 30.34
C LEU A 40 2.93 5.28 29.60
N LEU A 41 3.28 4.97 28.36
CA LEU A 41 4.11 5.84 27.53
C LEU A 41 3.45 7.21 27.31
N SER A 42 2.15 7.26 27.00
CA SER A 42 1.44 8.53 26.86
C SER A 42 1.41 9.32 28.17
N GLU A 43 1.16 8.68 29.31
CA GLU A 43 1.19 9.34 30.62
C GLU A 43 2.57 9.90 30.95
N LEU A 44 3.64 9.16 30.64
CA LEU A 44 5.01 9.63 30.82
C LEU A 44 5.36 10.80 29.90
N ARG A 45 4.85 10.83 28.66
CA ARG A 45 5.08 11.94 27.71
C ARG A 45 4.29 13.20 28.08
N GLU A 46 3.12 13.04 28.70
CA GLU A 46 2.31 14.15 29.19
C GLU A 46 2.77 14.68 30.56
N PHE A 47 3.58 13.91 31.29
CA PHE A 47 4.14 14.33 32.56
C PHE A 47 5.11 15.51 32.37
N ASN A 48 4.76 16.66 32.97
CA ASN A 48 5.61 17.84 32.94
C ASN A 48 6.57 17.82 34.15
N PRO A 49 7.86 17.55 33.96
CA PRO A 49 8.79 17.47 35.08
C PRO A 49 8.98 18.85 35.73
N PRO A 50 9.16 18.89 37.06
CA PRO A 50 9.46 20.14 37.76
C PRO A 50 10.81 20.71 37.31
N LEU A 51 11.02 22.02 37.52
CA LEU A 51 12.28 22.75 37.28
C LEU A 51 12.64 23.00 35.81
N GLY A 52 11.70 22.84 34.87
CA GLY A 52 11.93 23.15 33.45
C GLY A 52 12.88 22.17 32.77
N LEU A 53 12.91 20.92 33.23
CA LEU A 53 13.64 19.83 32.60
C LEU A 53 12.90 19.38 31.34
N ASP A 54 13.64 18.99 30.30
CA ASP A 54 13.05 18.32 29.14
C ASP A 54 13.02 16.81 29.39
N LEU A 55 11.82 16.21 29.33
CA LEU A 55 11.64 14.77 29.50
C LEU A 55 11.65 14.08 28.14
N LEU A 56 12.63 13.20 27.92
CA LEU A 56 12.70 12.34 26.74
C LEU A 56 12.39 10.90 27.16
N VAL A 57 11.36 10.31 26.57
CA VAL A 57 10.93 8.94 26.87
C VAL A 57 11.27 8.02 25.70
N GLY A 58 12.18 7.07 25.95
CA GLY A 58 12.61 6.05 25.00
C GLY A 58 12.25 4.62 25.44
N GLY A 59 12.92 3.63 24.85
CA GLY A 59 12.70 2.21 25.11
C GLY A 59 11.79 1.54 24.07
N GLY A 60 11.59 0.23 24.18
CA GLY A 60 10.96 -0.56 23.12
C GLY A 60 9.53 -0.14 22.76
N THR A 61 8.70 0.27 23.73
CA THR A 61 7.36 0.78 23.45
C THR A 61 7.40 2.13 22.74
N ALA A 62 8.27 3.05 23.18
CA ALA A 62 8.48 4.35 22.55
C ALA A 62 8.97 4.18 21.10
N GLU A 63 9.93 3.28 20.87
CA GLU A 63 10.44 2.97 19.54
C GLU A 63 9.34 2.46 18.60
N ILE A 64 8.51 1.51 19.06
CA ILE A 64 7.39 0.99 18.25
C ILE A 64 6.39 2.11 17.93
N VAL A 65 5.99 2.90 18.93
CA VAL A 65 5.01 3.99 18.73
C VAL A 65 5.58 5.06 17.81
N ASP A 66 6.81 5.51 18.02
CA ASP A 66 7.44 6.55 17.21
C ASP A 66 7.68 6.09 15.77
N VAL A 67 8.04 4.83 15.55
CA VAL A 67 8.18 4.26 14.20
C VAL A 67 6.81 4.19 13.51
N VAL A 68 5.77 3.73 14.20
CA VAL A 68 4.40 3.68 13.66
C VAL A 68 3.93 5.10 13.33
N ASP A 69 4.09 6.05 14.24
CA ASP A 69 3.67 7.44 14.06
C ASP A 69 4.43 8.11 12.92
N ALA A 70 5.74 7.86 12.78
CA ALA A 70 6.53 8.37 11.66
C ALA A 70 6.05 7.81 10.31
N ILE A 71 5.82 6.49 10.23
CA ILE A 71 5.35 5.82 9.01
C ILE A 71 3.96 6.34 8.62
N TYR A 72 3.01 6.31 9.55
CA TYR A 72 1.61 6.68 9.27
C TYR A 72 1.36 8.18 9.24
N GLY A 73 2.25 8.99 9.82
CA GLY A 73 2.24 10.45 9.69
C GLY A 73 2.56 10.89 8.26
N ASP A 74 3.59 10.30 7.65
CA ASP A 74 4.04 10.66 6.30
C ASP A 74 3.26 9.93 5.19
N PHE A 75 2.75 8.73 5.46
CA PHE A 75 2.08 7.90 4.47
C PHE A 75 0.93 8.58 3.71
N PRO A 76 0.01 9.35 4.34
CA PRO A 76 -1.07 10.04 3.63
C PRO A 76 -0.56 11.02 2.58
N LEU A 77 0.52 11.76 2.88
CA LEU A 77 1.12 12.71 1.95
C LEU A 77 1.78 11.99 0.78
N VAL A 78 2.51 10.90 1.04
CA VAL A 78 3.13 10.06 0.00
C VAL A 78 2.09 9.39 -0.88
N ALA A 79 1.05 8.79 -0.28
CA ALA A 79 -0.04 8.14 -1.01
C ALA A 79 -0.81 9.16 -1.88
N ALA A 80 -1.10 10.35 -1.34
CA ALA A 80 -1.72 11.43 -2.11
C ALA A 80 -0.82 11.89 -3.26
N ALA A 81 0.47 12.07 -3.04
CA ALA A 81 1.43 12.45 -4.08
C ALA A 81 1.47 11.40 -5.21
N ILE A 82 1.52 10.11 -4.87
CA ILE A 82 1.49 9.00 -5.84
C ILE A 82 0.17 9.02 -6.63
N VAL A 83 -0.97 9.04 -5.95
CA VAL A 83 -2.30 9.01 -6.57
C VAL A 83 -2.51 10.21 -7.49
N VAL A 84 -2.18 11.42 -7.04
CA VAL A 84 -2.32 12.65 -7.83
C VAL A 84 -1.38 12.64 -9.03
N THR A 85 -0.12 12.27 -8.84
CA THR A 85 0.85 12.23 -9.94
C THR A 85 0.43 11.22 -10.99
N THR A 86 0.06 10.01 -10.58
CA THR A 86 -0.45 8.96 -11.48
C THR A 86 -1.74 9.40 -12.17
N TYR A 87 -2.66 10.03 -11.46
CA TYR A 87 -3.89 10.58 -12.05
C TYR A 87 -3.57 11.56 -13.18
N LEU A 88 -2.67 12.52 -12.92
CA LEU A 88 -2.28 13.53 -13.91
C LEU A 88 -1.59 12.90 -15.12
N LEU A 89 -0.70 11.93 -14.90
CA LEU A 89 -0.03 11.20 -15.98
C LEU A 89 -1.02 10.44 -16.86
N LEU A 90 -1.96 9.71 -16.24
CA LEU A 90 -2.99 8.99 -16.97
C LEU A 90 -3.97 9.92 -17.68
N MET A 91 -4.33 11.04 -17.05
CA MET A 91 -5.19 12.05 -17.65
C MET A 91 -4.54 12.64 -18.90
N MET A 92 -3.23 12.88 -18.86
CA MET A 92 -2.46 13.31 -20.01
C MET A 92 -2.38 12.23 -21.10
N LEU A 93 -2.14 10.98 -20.71
CA LEU A 93 -2.03 9.84 -21.63
C LEU A 93 -3.35 9.55 -22.35
N PHE A 94 -4.44 9.41 -21.59
CA PHE A 94 -5.75 9.03 -22.11
C PHE A 94 -6.60 10.21 -22.58
N ARG A 95 -6.13 11.45 -22.37
CA ARG A 95 -6.89 12.69 -22.60
C ARG A 95 -8.32 12.59 -22.05
N SER A 96 -8.46 12.03 -20.86
CA SER A 96 -9.74 11.79 -20.21
C SER A 96 -9.61 12.01 -18.70
N VAL A 97 -10.64 12.62 -18.11
CA VAL A 97 -10.74 12.82 -16.65
C VAL A 97 -11.34 11.58 -15.97
N VAL A 98 -12.19 10.84 -16.69
CA VAL A 98 -12.98 9.73 -16.17
C VAL A 98 -12.17 8.42 -16.14
N LEU A 99 -11.35 8.16 -17.17
CA LEU A 99 -10.52 6.95 -17.25
C LEU A 99 -9.51 6.83 -16.10
N PRO A 100 -8.73 7.87 -15.78
CA PRO A 100 -7.79 7.82 -14.64
C PRO A 100 -8.52 7.67 -13.31
N LEU A 101 -9.65 8.36 -13.14
CA LEU A 101 -10.40 8.32 -11.89
C LEU A 101 -10.87 6.90 -11.60
N LYS A 102 -11.52 6.25 -12.58
CA LYS A 102 -11.99 4.88 -12.39
C LYS A 102 -10.84 3.90 -12.24
N ALA A 103 -9.74 4.06 -12.99
CA ALA A 103 -8.55 3.21 -12.86
C ALA A 103 -8.04 3.19 -11.42
N ILE A 104 -7.92 4.37 -10.81
CA ILE A 104 -7.51 4.51 -9.41
C ILE A 104 -8.54 3.90 -8.47
N LEU A 105 -9.85 4.13 -8.68
CA LEU A 105 -10.90 3.53 -7.84
C LEU A 105 -10.89 2.00 -7.89
N MET A 106 -10.69 1.43 -9.07
CA MET A 106 -10.55 -0.01 -9.27
C MET A 106 -9.32 -0.54 -8.53
N ASN A 107 -8.17 0.11 -8.68
CA ASN A 107 -6.94 -0.28 -8.00
C ASN A 107 -7.09 -0.23 -6.47
N VAL A 108 -7.65 0.86 -5.94
CA VAL A 108 -7.95 1.02 -4.51
C VAL A 108 -8.87 -0.09 -4.00
N ALA A 109 -9.89 -0.48 -4.77
CA ALA A 109 -10.76 -1.60 -4.40
C ALA A 109 -9.98 -2.92 -4.25
N SER A 110 -9.00 -3.19 -5.13
CA SER A 110 -8.12 -4.36 -5.02
C SER A 110 -7.26 -4.34 -3.76
N ILE A 111 -6.64 -3.18 -3.49
CA ILE A 111 -5.78 -2.98 -2.32
C ILE A 111 -6.59 -3.15 -1.03
N LEU A 112 -7.77 -2.55 -0.96
CA LEU A 112 -8.66 -2.69 0.19
C LEU A 112 -9.13 -4.13 0.40
N ALA A 113 -9.44 -4.87 -0.67
CA ALA A 113 -9.77 -6.29 -0.58
C ALA A 113 -8.58 -7.11 -0.03
N SER A 114 -7.36 -6.78 -0.44
CA SER A 114 -6.15 -7.42 0.07
C SER A 114 -5.87 -7.09 1.54
N TYR A 115 -6.06 -5.84 1.96
CA TYR A 115 -5.98 -5.46 3.38
C TYR A 115 -7.04 -6.18 4.22
N GLY A 116 -8.27 -6.28 3.73
CA GLY A 116 -9.33 -7.05 4.39
C GLY A 116 -8.95 -8.52 4.55
N ALA A 117 -8.38 -9.13 3.50
CA ALA A 117 -7.87 -10.50 3.58
C ALA A 117 -6.70 -10.63 4.55
N LEU A 118 -5.81 -9.63 4.60
CA LEU A 118 -4.67 -9.63 5.51
C LEU A 118 -5.09 -9.58 6.98
N VAL A 119 -6.03 -8.70 7.32
CA VAL A 119 -6.63 -8.62 8.66
C VAL A 119 -7.29 -9.95 8.98
N TRP A 120 -8.14 -10.46 8.08
CA TRP A 120 -8.87 -11.70 8.33
C TRP A 120 -7.94 -12.92 8.52
N ILE A 121 -6.86 -13.04 7.74
CA ILE A 121 -5.94 -14.18 7.81
C ILE A 121 -4.96 -14.01 8.97
N PHE A 122 -4.21 -12.91 9.01
CA PHE A 122 -3.07 -12.77 9.92
C PHE A 122 -3.42 -12.13 11.26
N GLN A 123 -4.30 -11.11 11.27
CA GLN A 123 -4.70 -10.45 12.51
C GLN A 123 -5.71 -11.31 13.28
N ASP A 124 -6.78 -11.76 12.62
CA ASP A 124 -7.81 -12.62 13.24
C ASP A 124 -7.37 -14.09 13.32
N GLY A 125 -6.29 -14.46 12.61
CA GLY A 125 -5.71 -15.80 12.67
C GLY A 125 -6.48 -16.88 11.90
N HIS A 126 -7.35 -16.51 10.95
CA HIS A 126 -7.96 -17.49 10.08
C HIS A 126 -6.88 -18.19 9.24
N LEU A 127 -7.02 -19.50 9.02
CA LEU A 127 -6.04 -20.34 8.30
C LEU A 127 -4.65 -20.51 8.97
N HIS A 128 -4.43 -20.05 10.21
CA HIS A 128 -3.13 -20.19 10.88
C HIS A 128 -2.59 -21.63 10.92
N ARG A 129 -3.48 -22.62 11.09
CA ARG A 129 -3.11 -24.06 11.08
C ARG A 129 -2.67 -24.56 9.70
N LEU A 130 -3.27 -24.02 8.64
CA LEU A 130 -2.98 -24.43 7.27
C LEU A 130 -1.69 -23.79 6.75
N LEU A 131 -1.47 -22.52 7.13
CA LEU A 131 -0.34 -21.71 6.67
C LEU A 131 0.87 -21.79 7.61
N GLY A 132 0.74 -22.46 8.77
CA GLY A 132 1.83 -22.71 9.70
C GLY A 132 2.40 -21.44 10.32
N PHE A 133 1.54 -20.56 10.84
CA PHE A 133 1.99 -19.36 11.57
C PHE A 133 1.25 -19.20 12.90
N THR A 134 1.83 -18.42 13.80
CA THR A 134 1.20 -18.05 15.08
C THR A 134 0.56 -16.67 14.93
N PRO A 135 -0.77 -16.53 15.10
CA PRO A 135 -1.44 -15.23 15.05
C PRO A 135 -0.90 -14.32 16.15
N GLN A 136 -0.52 -13.10 15.78
CA GLN A 136 -0.02 -12.10 16.74
C GLN A 136 -1.09 -11.11 17.20
N GLY A 137 -2.27 -11.12 16.56
CA GLY A 137 -3.36 -10.18 16.86
C GLY A 137 -3.13 -8.77 16.30
N PHE A 138 -2.06 -8.55 15.54
CA PHE A 138 -1.77 -7.31 14.84
C PHE A 138 -1.07 -7.58 13.51
N VAL A 139 -1.09 -6.58 12.63
CA VAL A 139 -0.31 -6.55 11.39
C VAL A 139 0.89 -5.62 11.61
N GLU A 140 2.05 -6.03 11.12
CA GLU A 140 3.27 -5.22 11.18
C GLU A 140 3.08 -3.90 10.40
N ALA A 141 3.53 -2.79 10.97
CA ALA A 141 3.19 -1.44 10.54
C ALA A 141 3.67 -1.08 9.13
N SER A 142 4.82 -1.61 8.72
CA SER A 142 5.41 -1.37 7.40
C SER A 142 4.68 -2.14 6.29
N LEU A 143 4.03 -3.26 6.63
CA LEU A 143 3.41 -4.15 5.65
C LEU A 143 2.34 -3.45 4.80
N PRO A 144 1.33 -2.75 5.34
CA PRO A 144 0.34 -2.05 4.51
C PRO A 144 0.98 -1.04 3.55
N VAL A 145 2.02 -0.32 3.99
CA VAL A 145 2.70 0.69 3.18
C VAL A 145 3.47 0.05 2.03
N ILE A 146 4.24 -1.01 2.30
CA ILE A 146 4.96 -1.75 1.26
C ILE A 146 3.95 -2.36 0.28
N LEU A 147 2.87 -2.95 0.79
CA LEU A 147 1.83 -3.56 -0.03
C LEU A 147 1.14 -2.52 -0.91
N PHE A 148 0.85 -1.33 -0.39
CA PHE A 148 0.33 -0.21 -1.18
C PHE A 148 1.29 0.13 -2.32
N CYS A 149 2.56 0.38 -2.03
CA CYS A 149 3.53 0.77 -3.05
C CYS A 149 3.68 -0.29 -4.16
N VAL A 150 3.77 -1.56 -3.78
CA VAL A 150 3.93 -2.67 -4.73
C VAL A 150 2.66 -2.87 -5.56
N LEU A 151 1.50 -2.96 -4.91
CA LEU A 151 0.24 -3.22 -5.60
C LEU A 151 -0.21 -2.06 -6.46
N PHE A 152 -0.03 -0.83 -5.96
CA PHE A 152 -0.37 0.35 -6.72
C PHE A 152 0.47 0.38 -8.00
N GLY A 153 1.80 0.22 -7.91
CA GLY A 153 2.67 0.16 -9.09
C GLY A 153 2.27 -0.95 -10.08
N LEU A 154 2.14 -2.19 -9.60
CA LEU A 154 1.81 -3.34 -10.45
C LEU A 154 0.43 -3.21 -11.12
N SER A 155 -0.60 -2.80 -10.38
CA SER A 155 -1.96 -2.65 -10.92
C SER A 155 -2.02 -1.53 -11.95
N MET A 156 -1.37 -0.39 -11.67
CA MET A 156 -1.35 0.74 -12.60
C MET A 156 -0.70 0.37 -13.93
N ASP A 157 0.41 -0.38 -13.94
CA ASP A 157 1.09 -0.80 -15.17
C ASP A 157 0.17 -1.62 -16.09
N TYR A 158 -0.56 -2.58 -15.53
CA TYR A 158 -1.51 -3.40 -16.30
C TYR A 158 -2.75 -2.60 -16.73
N GLU A 159 -3.23 -1.68 -15.89
CA GLU A 159 -4.34 -0.79 -16.21
C GLU A 159 -4.01 0.10 -17.39
N VAL A 160 -2.82 0.73 -17.38
CA VAL A 160 -2.34 1.52 -18.51
C VAL A 160 -2.26 0.67 -19.76
N PHE A 161 -1.68 -0.52 -19.67
CA PHE A 161 -1.54 -1.38 -20.84
C PHE A 161 -2.89 -1.77 -21.45
N LEU A 162 -3.88 -2.12 -20.63
CA LEU A 162 -5.23 -2.46 -21.11
C LEU A 162 -5.92 -1.23 -21.70
N LEU A 163 -5.96 -0.12 -20.96
CA LEU A 163 -6.66 1.10 -21.36
C LEU A 163 -6.07 1.71 -22.63
N SER A 164 -4.74 1.69 -22.80
CA SER A 164 -4.09 2.17 -24.02
C SER A 164 -4.54 1.36 -25.25
N ARG A 165 -4.69 0.04 -25.12
CA ARG A 165 -5.21 -0.79 -26.24
C ARG A 165 -6.67 -0.54 -26.56
N ILE A 166 -7.48 -0.23 -25.55
CA ILE A 166 -8.88 0.16 -25.75
C ILE A 166 -8.93 1.53 -26.44
N GLN A 167 -8.11 2.49 -25.99
CA GLN A 167 -8.02 3.82 -26.58
C GLN A 167 -7.58 3.78 -28.05
N GLU A 168 -6.56 2.99 -28.38
CA GLU A 168 -6.11 2.81 -29.77
C GLU A 168 -7.24 2.35 -30.70
N GLU A 169 -8.14 1.47 -30.24
CA GLU A 169 -9.27 1.02 -31.05
C GLU A 169 -10.44 2.01 -31.04
N TRP A 170 -10.63 2.74 -29.94
CA TRP A 170 -11.60 3.84 -29.86
C TRP A 170 -11.23 4.96 -30.85
N ASP A 171 -9.98 5.41 -30.86
CA ASP A 171 -9.51 6.47 -31.77
C ASP A 171 -9.65 6.08 -33.25
N ARG A 172 -9.61 4.78 -33.55
CA ARG A 172 -9.79 4.24 -34.90
C ARG A 172 -11.25 4.08 -35.33
N THR A 173 -12.16 3.76 -34.40
CA THR A 173 -13.52 3.32 -34.75
C THR A 173 -14.64 4.20 -34.21
N GLY A 174 -14.40 4.92 -33.11
CA GLY A 174 -15.43 5.65 -32.35
C GLY A 174 -16.50 4.74 -31.71
N ASP A 175 -16.30 3.43 -31.71
CA ASP A 175 -17.24 2.45 -31.15
C ASP A 175 -16.67 1.89 -29.84
N ASN A 176 -17.28 2.27 -28.71
CA ASN A 176 -16.81 1.95 -27.37
C ASN A 176 -16.91 0.45 -27.08
N ASP A 177 -18.00 -0.19 -27.51
CA ASP A 177 -18.23 -1.61 -27.24
C ASP A 177 -17.20 -2.45 -28.01
N ARG A 178 -16.95 -2.08 -29.27
CA ARG A 178 -15.93 -2.71 -30.10
C ARG A 178 -14.52 -2.47 -29.56
N ALA A 179 -14.21 -1.24 -29.14
CA ALA A 179 -12.90 -0.89 -28.59
C ALA A 179 -12.58 -1.70 -27.33
N VAL A 180 -13.55 -1.81 -26.41
CA VAL A 180 -13.40 -2.59 -25.17
C VAL A 180 -13.20 -4.08 -25.49
N ALA A 181 -14.01 -4.64 -26.41
CA ALA A 181 -13.91 -6.05 -26.78
C ALA A 181 -12.55 -6.39 -27.41
N ILE A 182 -12.08 -5.59 -28.37
CA ILE A 182 -10.80 -5.82 -29.06
C ILE A 182 -9.63 -5.58 -28.11
N GLY A 183 -9.67 -4.52 -27.31
CA GLY A 183 -8.62 -4.22 -26.32
C GLY A 183 -8.46 -5.37 -25.32
N LEU A 184 -9.57 -5.90 -24.81
CA LEU A 184 -9.55 -7.03 -23.88
C LEU A 184 -9.07 -8.33 -24.57
N GLN A 185 -9.50 -8.60 -25.80
CA GLN A 185 -9.08 -9.79 -26.54
C GLN A 185 -7.56 -9.80 -26.81
N ARG A 186 -6.96 -8.64 -27.12
CA ARG A 186 -5.52 -8.52 -27.40
C ARG A 186 -4.67 -8.54 -26.14
N SER A 187 -5.10 -7.85 -25.09
CA SER A 187 -4.30 -7.69 -23.87
C SER A 187 -4.51 -8.82 -22.86
N GLY A 188 -5.67 -9.48 -22.88
CA GLY A 188 -6.06 -10.45 -21.85
C GLY A 188 -5.05 -11.56 -21.63
N ARG A 189 -4.55 -12.20 -22.71
CA ARG A 189 -3.58 -13.29 -22.57
C ARG A 189 -2.26 -12.84 -21.96
N ILE A 190 -1.76 -11.67 -22.36
CA ILE A 190 -0.49 -11.13 -21.85
C ILE A 190 -0.62 -10.80 -20.36
N ILE A 191 -1.70 -10.10 -19.99
CA ILE A 191 -1.92 -9.68 -18.61
C ILE A 191 -2.15 -10.88 -17.70
N SER A 192 -3.02 -11.83 -18.08
CA SER A 192 -3.27 -13.02 -17.27
C SER A 192 -2.04 -13.89 -17.09
N SER A 193 -1.18 -14.02 -18.12
CA SER A 193 0.09 -14.73 -17.99
C SER A 193 1.05 -14.02 -17.04
N ALA A 194 1.17 -12.69 -17.13
CA ALA A 194 2.03 -11.91 -16.23
C ALA A 194 1.52 -11.96 -14.78
N ALA A 195 0.20 -11.82 -14.58
CA ALA A 195 -0.45 -11.97 -13.28
C ALA A 195 -0.22 -13.37 -12.69
N LEU A 196 -0.33 -14.43 -13.50
CA LEU A 196 -0.08 -15.80 -13.04
C LEU A 196 1.35 -15.97 -12.54
N ILE A 197 2.35 -15.42 -13.24
CA ILE A 197 3.76 -15.47 -12.80
C ILE A 197 3.90 -14.78 -11.44
N VAL A 198 3.37 -13.56 -11.30
CA VAL A 198 3.44 -12.81 -10.03
C VAL A 198 2.76 -13.58 -8.89
N VAL A 199 1.55 -14.11 -9.14
CA VAL A 199 0.80 -14.89 -8.15
C VAL A 199 1.58 -16.14 -7.73
N VAL A 200 2.14 -16.90 -8.67
CA VAL A 200 2.91 -18.11 -8.34
C VAL A 200 4.17 -17.78 -7.54
N VAL A 201 4.91 -16.75 -7.94
CA VAL A 201 6.13 -16.32 -7.23
C VAL A 201 5.80 -15.83 -5.83
N THR A 202 4.80 -14.98 -5.68
CA THR A 202 4.44 -14.39 -4.37
C THR A 202 3.73 -15.39 -3.47
N ALA A 203 2.95 -16.33 -4.02
CA ALA A 203 2.38 -17.44 -3.26
C ALA A 203 3.45 -18.36 -2.66
N SER A 204 4.63 -18.48 -3.29
CA SER A 204 5.73 -19.26 -2.73
C SER A 204 6.21 -18.72 -1.38
N PHE A 205 6.03 -17.42 -1.09
CA PHE A 205 6.46 -16.80 0.17
C PHE A 205 5.63 -17.27 1.37
N VAL A 206 4.48 -17.91 1.16
CA VAL A 206 3.69 -18.55 2.22
C VAL A 206 4.51 -19.62 2.95
N THR A 207 5.51 -20.22 2.31
CA THR A 207 6.39 -21.22 2.94
C THR A 207 7.49 -20.60 3.80
N ALA A 208 7.66 -19.28 3.80
CA ALA A 208 8.65 -18.61 4.64
C ALA A 208 8.30 -18.76 6.13
N ASP A 209 9.31 -18.84 7.01
CA ASP A 209 9.09 -18.90 8.46
C ASP A 209 8.72 -17.54 9.06
N VAL A 210 9.11 -16.45 8.38
CA VAL A 210 8.86 -15.08 8.82
C VAL A 210 7.44 -14.66 8.45
N VAL A 211 6.61 -14.38 9.46
CA VAL A 211 5.19 -13.99 9.28
C VAL A 211 5.04 -12.78 8.35
N LEU A 212 5.92 -11.78 8.48
CA LEU A 212 5.95 -10.61 7.60
C LEU A 212 6.08 -11.00 6.11
N VAL A 213 6.97 -11.96 5.80
CA VAL A 213 7.19 -12.42 4.42
C VAL A 213 5.99 -13.23 3.91
N LYS A 214 5.42 -14.11 4.75
CA LYS A 214 4.17 -14.84 4.42
C LYS A 214 3.03 -13.87 4.09
N ALA A 215 2.86 -12.86 4.93
CA ALA A 215 1.79 -11.87 4.85
C ALA A 215 1.93 -10.96 3.63
N LEU A 216 3.14 -10.49 3.34
CA LEU A 216 3.44 -9.73 2.14
C LEU A 216 3.15 -10.56 0.88
N GLY A 217 3.67 -11.80 0.82
CA GLY A 217 3.48 -12.68 -0.32
C GLY A 217 2.02 -13.02 -0.59
N LEU A 218 1.28 -13.40 0.45
CA LEU A 218 -0.14 -13.73 0.33
C LEU A 218 -0.97 -12.49 -0.02
N GLY A 219 -0.67 -11.34 0.58
CA GLY A 219 -1.34 -10.07 0.27
C GLY A 219 -1.16 -9.68 -1.20
N ILE A 220 0.06 -9.82 -1.73
CA ILE A 220 0.34 -9.53 -3.14
C ILE A 220 -0.37 -10.53 -4.06
N ALA A 221 -0.25 -11.83 -3.77
CA ALA A 221 -0.87 -12.89 -4.56
C ALA A 221 -2.40 -12.70 -4.67
N LEU A 222 -3.07 -12.42 -3.53
CA LEU A 222 -4.51 -12.21 -3.49
C LEU A 222 -4.94 -10.96 -4.26
N ALA A 223 -4.25 -9.83 -4.04
CA ALA A 223 -4.56 -8.59 -4.74
C ALA A 223 -4.40 -8.72 -6.26
N VAL A 224 -3.29 -9.31 -6.72
CA VAL A 224 -3.01 -9.47 -8.15
C VAL A 224 -3.99 -10.47 -8.78
N ALA A 225 -4.34 -11.54 -8.06
CA ALA A 225 -5.36 -12.48 -8.53
C ALA A 225 -6.74 -11.80 -8.67
N LEU A 226 -7.16 -11.01 -7.68
CA LEU A 226 -8.41 -10.25 -7.71
C LEU A 226 -8.40 -9.18 -8.82
N ASP A 227 -7.29 -8.46 -8.98
CA ASP A 227 -7.11 -7.46 -10.01
C ASP A 227 -7.24 -8.07 -11.41
N ALA A 228 -6.46 -9.12 -11.70
CA ALA A 228 -6.44 -9.75 -13.01
C ALA A 228 -7.78 -10.43 -13.39
N THR A 229 -8.56 -10.88 -12.40
CA THR A 229 -9.81 -11.62 -12.64
C THR A 229 -11.04 -10.74 -12.45
N ILE A 230 -11.36 -10.35 -11.22
CA ILE A 230 -12.60 -9.64 -10.89
C ILE A 230 -12.57 -8.22 -11.46
N ILE A 231 -11.47 -7.52 -11.24
CA ILE A 231 -11.41 -6.11 -11.60
C ILE A 231 -11.27 -5.99 -13.12
N ARG A 232 -10.25 -6.63 -13.68
CA ARG A 232 -9.86 -6.43 -15.07
C ARG A 232 -10.70 -7.22 -16.07
N ALA A 233 -11.12 -8.44 -15.73
CA ALA A 233 -11.92 -9.25 -16.65
C ALA A 233 -13.41 -8.93 -16.56
N LEU A 234 -13.90 -8.35 -15.46
CA LEU A 234 -15.32 -8.07 -15.25
C LEU A 234 -15.60 -6.59 -15.00
N LEU A 235 -15.02 -5.97 -13.97
CA LEU A 235 -15.40 -4.64 -13.51
C LEU A 235 -14.99 -3.52 -14.48
N VAL A 236 -13.79 -3.61 -15.07
CA VAL A 236 -13.29 -2.65 -16.07
C VAL A 236 -14.16 -2.67 -17.36
N PRO A 237 -14.44 -3.83 -18.00
CA PRO A 237 -15.34 -3.87 -19.15
C PRO A 237 -16.77 -3.43 -18.81
N ALA A 238 -17.30 -3.82 -17.66
CA ALA A 238 -18.66 -3.44 -17.25
C ALA A 238 -18.78 -1.92 -17.05
N THR A 239 -17.83 -1.30 -16.35
CA THR A 239 -17.82 0.15 -16.14
C THR A 239 -17.57 0.92 -17.43
N MET A 240 -16.69 0.42 -18.30
CA MET A 240 -16.49 0.96 -19.65
C MET A 240 -17.79 0.96 -20.46
N LYS A 241 -18.53 -0.14 -20.44
CA LYS A 241 -19.80 -0.23 -21.17
C LYS A 241 -20.87 0.70 -20.60
N LEU A 242 -20.99 0.77 -19.27
CA LEU A 242 -21.98 1.63 -18.58
C LEU A 242 -21.74 3.12 -18.84
N LEU A 243 -20.47 3.55 -18.86
CA LEU A 243 -20.10 4.96 -19.07
C LEU A 243 -20.14 5.38 -20.54
N GLY A 244 -20.00 4.43 -21.49
CA GLY A 244 -20.08 4.71 -22.92
C GLY A 244 -19.14 5.84 -23.36
N ALA A 245 -19.70 6.86 -24.03
CA ALA A 245 -18.95 8.03 -24.49
C ALA A 245 -18.39 8.90 -23.34
N ALA A 246 -18.95 8.82 -22.12
CA ALA A 246 -18.46 9.59 -20.98
C ALA A 246 -17.06 9.14 -20.53
N ASN A 247 -16.63 7.92 -20.87
CA ASN A 247 -15.26 7.48 -20.66
C ASN A 247 -14.24 8.41 -21.32
N TRP A 248 -14.59 8.99 -22.46
CA TRP A 248 -13.68 9.78 -23.30
C TRP A 248 -13.86 11.28 -23.08
N TRP A 249 -14.57 11.67 -22.01
CA TRP A 249 -14.87 13.06 -21.75
C TRP A 249 -13.64 13.82 -21.23
N MET A 250 -13.38 14.95 -21.88
CA MET A 250 -12.35 15.89 -21.48
C MET A 250 -12.89 17.34 -21.53
N PRO A 251 -12.68 18.15 -20.48
CA PRO A 251 -13.01 19.56 -20.52
C PRO A 251 -12.21 20.29 -21.61
N ARG A 252 -12.89 21.08 -22.44
CA ARG A 252 -12.29 21.82 -23.58
C ARG A 252 -11.15 22.77 -23.19
N TRP A 253 -11.14 23.28 -21.96
CA TRP A 253 -10.04 24.14 -21.49
C TRP A 253 -8.78 23.34 -21.20
N LEU A 254 -8.92 22.10 -20.72
CA LEU A 254 -7.81 21.22 -20.39
C LEU A 254 -7.22 20.58 -21.66
N ASP A 255 -8.08 20.23 -22.62
CA ASP A 255 -7.65 19.67 -23.92
C ASP A 255 -6.77 20.65 -24.72
N ARG A 256 -7.00 21.97 -24.56
CA ARG A 256 -6.16 23.02 -25.17
C ARG A 256 -4.78 23.18 -24.53
N VAL A 257 -4.64 22.79 -23.26
CA VAL A 257 -3.39 22.95 -22.49
C VAL A 257 -2.48 21.72 -22.67
N LEU A 258 -3.06 20.54 -22.93
CA LEU A 258 -2.27 19.34 -23.19
C LEU A 258 -1.56 19.41 -24.55
N PRO A 259 -0.27 19.03 -24.65
CA PRO A 259 0.46 18.97 -25.91
C PRO A 259 -0.31 18.15 -26.95
N GLY A 260 -0.40 18.65 -28.19
CA GLY A 260 -1.04 17.95 -29.29
C GLY A 260 -0.22 16.74 -29.71
N THR A 261 -0.72 15.53 -29.42
CA THR A 261 -0.24 14.29 -30.03
C THR A 261 -1.35 13.76 -30.92
N ASN A 262 -1.79 14.57 -31.88
CA ASN A 262 -2.77 14.11 -32.86
C ASN A 262 -2.03 13.14 -33.81
N PRO A 263 -2.36 11.84 -33.84
CA PRO A 263 -1.69 10.89 -34.73
C PRO A 263 -1.97 11.16 -36.22
N LEU A 264 -2.95 12.04 -36.51
CA LEU A 264 -3.36 12.45 -37.85
C LEU A 264 -2.58 13.66 -38.40
N ASP A 265 -1.65 14.24 -37.64
CA ASP A 265 -0.72 15.28 -38.12
C ASP A 265 0.60 14.67 -38.68
N ARG A 266 0.64 13.36 -38.97
CA ARG A 266 1.75 12.69 -39.67
C ARG A 266 1.28 11.95 -40.92
#